data_AF-A0A523P9X8-F1
#
_entry.id   AF-A0A523P9X8-F1
#
_cell.length_a   1.000
_cell.length_b   1.000
_cell.length_c   1.000
_cell.angle_alpha   90.00
_cell.angle_beta   90.00
_cell.angle_gamma   90.00
#
_symmetry.space_group_name_H-M   'P 1'
#
loop_
_entity.id
_entity.type
_entity.pdbx_description
1 polymer ?
#
loop_
_entity_poly.entity_id
_entity_poly.type
_entity_poly.pdbx_seq_one_letter_code
_entity_poly.pdbx_strand_id
1 'polypeptide(L)'
;MATWWFGFAESHDYRTGIDLANATGQSIVNFTEQRVLRMLFDMPQTVGPIDRQRIYVTGWSMGGGGALGLAMRYPNVFAAAYAHKPVTRYAASPAELFGDMQLKWGPPRLALPIALDAPMGLADPLGVHAGTSVWDWQDHALQALVRQSEPMAPFGVLTAIDDPVLPWSEQARPAYQAFDAAQRAWGAVSRATGGHAWSPYNDSFSGLPPTLRFDPACPTQPGIPPHPFFDFQVVKSETLPGLSSSSSHLLNMDEVNSEIEWSASWYPWDPDPPLTDGAPVDQTELWRVSLRAMDSAPRVIDVTPRRIQSFEVLPGRWYAWDLQAIASGLPVGEGMVQATPDAILTIENVRVPAHASAETGVRVQIAPYVLEDTTAASMPITLRVTDGTTFELQHLFYSA
;
A
#
# COMPACT_ATOMS: atom_id res chain seq x y z
N MET A 1 18.28 -9.88 21.79
CA MET A 1 17.35 -8.79 22.20
C MET A 1 16.59 -8.31 20.96
N ALA A 2 15.30 -8.03 21.09
CA ALA A 2 14.42 -7.65 19.98
C ALA A 2 14.58 -6.18 19.58
N THR A 3 15.13 -5.88 18.41
CA THR A 3 15.30 -4.51 17.88
C THR A 3 14.05 -3.98 17.14
N TRP A 4 12.93 -4.71 17.26
CA TRP A 4 11.67 -4.36 16.62
C TRP A 4 11.80 -4.13 15.10
N TRP A 5 12.70 -4.89 14.47
CA TRP A 5 13.02 -4.87 13.03
C TRP A 5 13.54 -3.54 12.48
N PHE A 6 13.92 -2.60 13.34
CA PHE A 6 14.53 -1.34 12.91
C PHE A 6 15.96 -1.21 13.42
N GLY A 7 16.13 -1.01 14.71
CA GLY A 7 17.44 -0.78 15.30
C GLY A 7 17.36 -0.11 16.66
N PHE A 8 18.37 0.67 17.01
CA PHE A 8 18.60 1.14 18.38
C PHE A 8 19.54 2.36 18.38
N ALA A 9 19.65 3.03 19.52
CA ALA A 9 20.49 4.20 19.66
C ALA A 9 21.97 3.88 19.34
N GLU A 10 22.64 4.75 18.58
CA GLU A 10 24.00 4.53 18.06
C GLU A 10 25.00 4.15 19.15
N SER A 11 24.95 4.82 20.30
CA SER A 11 25.87 4.56 21.41
C SER A 11 25.43 3.44 22.35
N HIS A 12 24.33 2.75 22.09
CA HIS A 12 23.80 1.74 23.00
C HIS A 12 24.76 0.52 23.11
N ASP A 13 25.42 0.37 24.25
CA ASP A 13 26.21 -0.82 24.58
C ASP A 13 25.38 -1.82 25.40
N TYR A 14 25.00 -2.91 24.75
CA TYR A 14 24.22 -4.00 25.34
C TYR A 14 24.89 -4.72 26.50
N ARG A 15 26.21 -4.59 26.64
CA ARG A 15 26.96 -5.26 27.72
C ARG A 15 26.91 -4.47 29.01
N THR A 16 26.68 -3.17 28.93
CA THR A 16 26.77 -2.25 30.05
C THR A 16 25.41 -1.67 30.46
N GLY A 17 24.38 -1.83 29.62
CA GLY A 17 23.01 -1.44 29.96
C GLY A 17 22.87 0.07 30.09
N ILE A 18 23.08 0.79 28.99
CA ILE A 18 22.91 2.25 29.00
C ILE A 18 21.44 2.60 29.23
N ASP A 19 21.20 3.42 30.25
CA ASP A 19 19.92 4.08 30.48
C ASP A 19 19.72 5.21 29.45
N LEU A 20 18.86 4.96 28.46
CA LEU A 20 18.50 5.96 27.46
C LEU A 20 17.46 6.99 27.98
N ALA A 21 17.00 6.91 29.24
CA ALA A 21 15.98 7.81 29.78
C ALA A 21 16.38 9.30 29.74
N ASN A 22 17.68 9.59 29.67
CA ASN A 22 18.27 10.93 29.62
C ASN A 22 19.26 11.12 28.45
N ALA A 23 19.29 10.20 27.50
CA ALA A 23 20.22 10.22 26.38
C ALA A 23 19.80 11.29 25.35
N THR A 24 20.27 12.53 25.48
CA THR A 24 20.05 13.59 24.49
C THR A 24 21.11 13.58 23.39
N GLY A 25 20.74 13.93 22.15
CA GLY A 25 21.70 14.09 21.04
C GLY A 25 22.17 12.79 20.40
N GLN A 26 21.49 11.67 20.67
CA GLN A 26 21.72 10.38 20.01
C GLN A 26 20.74 10.19 18.85
N SER A 27 21.16 9.44 17.83
CA SER A 27 20.27 8.96 16.76
C SER A 27 19.95 7.49 16.95
N ILE A 28 18.76 7.07 16.52
CA ILE A 28 18.38 5.67 16.40
C ILE A 28 18.72 5.19 15.00
N VAL A 29 19.70 4.30 14.90
CA VAL A 29 20.20 3.80 13.63
C VAL A 29 19.45 2.54 13.22
N ASN A 30 19.08 2.41 11.95
CA ASN A 30 18.34 1.28 11.38
C ASN A 30 19.19 -0.01 11.19
N PHE A 31 20.05 -0.36 12.16
CA PHE A 31 21.00 -1.47 12.06
C PHE A 31 20.38 -2.83 11.67
N THR A 32 19.12 -3.06 12.02
CA THR A 32 18.43 -4.32 11.69
C THR A 32 17.99 -4.35 10.24
N GLU A 33 17.43 -3.25 9.74
CA GLU A 33 17.09 -3.12 8.32
C GLU A 33 18.35 -3.20 7.44
N GLN A 34 19.42 -2.49 7.82
CA GLN A 34 20.72 -2.58 7.16
C GLN A 34 21.20 -4.02 7.01
N ARG A 35 21.10 -4.82 8.09
CA ARG A 35 21.50 -6.23 8.07
C ARG A 35 20.63 -7.06 7.14
N VAL A 36 19.30 -6.89 7.18
CA VAL A 36 18.37 -7.61 6.30
C VAL A 36 18.65 -7.28 4.83
N LEU A 37 18.77 -5.99 4.51
CA LEU A 37 19.05 -5.52 3.16
C LEU A 37 20.42 -5.98 2.66
N ARG A 38 21.43 -5.99 3.55
CA ARG A 38 22.75 -6.53 3.23
C ARG A 38 22.71 -8.02 2.95
N MET A 39 21.97 -8.79 3.75
CA MET A 39 21.79 -10.22 3.51
C MET A 39 21.18 -10.46 2.13
N LEU A 40 20.10 -9.76 1.76
CA LEU A 40 19.48 -9.89 0.44
C LEU A 40 20.45 -9.52 -0.70
N PHE A 41 21.30 -8.53 -0.48
CA PHE A 41 22.32 -8.13 -1.44
C PHE A 41 23.40 -9.19 -1.65
N ASP A 42 23.89 -9.79 -0.57
CA ASP A 42 24.98 -10.78 -0.59
C ASP A 42 24.47 -12.20 -0.96
N MET A 43 23.19 -12.49 -0.75
CA MET A 43 22.59 -13.81 -0.93
C MET A 43 22.83 -14.43 -2.33
N PRO A 44 22.77 -13.68 -3.46
CA PRO A 44 23.08 -14.24 -4.77
C PRO A 44 24.49 -14.84 -4.89
N GLN A 45 25.44 -14.36 -4.07
CA GLN A 45 26.81 -14.86 -4.05
C GLN A 45 26.96 -16.16 -3.25
N THR A 46 26.00 -16.47 -2.36
CA THR A 46 26.10 -17.59 -1.42
C THR A 46 25.14 -18.74 -1.75
N VAL A 47 23.96 -18.44 -2.30
CA VAL A 47 22.93 -19.45 -2.59
C VAL A 47 22.59 -19.60 -4.08
N GLY A 48 23.19 -18.77 -4.95
CA GLY A 48 22.92 -18.73 -6.39
C GLY A 48 21.98 -17.60 -6.80
N PRO A 49 21.67 -17.45 -8.11
CA PRO A 49 20.90 -16.32 -8.63
C PRO A 49 19.54 -16.16 -7.95
N ILE A 50 19.21 -14.92 -7.56
CA ILE A 50 17.91 -14.53 -7.02
C ILE A 50 17.27 -13.55 -7.98
N ASP A 51 15.97 -13.74 -8.24
CA ASP A 51 15.19 -12.75 -8.98
C ASP A 51 14.90 -11.54 -8.09
N ARG A 52 15.58 -10.43 -8.37
CA ARG A 52 15.44 -9.17 -7.62
C ARG A 52 14.13 -8.43 -7.92
N GLN A 53 13.34 -8.87 -8.90
CA GLN A 53 11.99 -8.36 -9.14
C GLN A 53 10.95 -9.00 -8.22
N ARG A 54 11.25 -10.17 -7.65
CA ARG A 54 10.31 -11.02 -6.90
C ARG A 54 10.83 -11.34 -5.50
N ILE A 55 11.15 -10.29 -4.73
CA ILE A 55 11.52 -10.42 -3.31
C ILE A 55 10.31 -10.06 -2.47
N TYR A 56 9.91 -10.96 -1.57
CA TYR A 56 8.75 -10.78 -0.70
C TYR A 56 9.17 -10.76 0.76
N VAL A 57 8.36 -10.12 1.61
CA VAL A 57 8.60 -10.09 3.06
C VAL A 57 7.35 -10.46 3.83
N THR A 58 7.51 -11.30 4.84
CA THR A 58 6.43 -11.67 5.74
C THR A 58 6.92 -11.81 7.16
N GLY A 59 6.02 -11.65 8.13
CA GLY A 59 6.34 -11.87 9.52
C GLY A 59 5.11 -11.85 10.41
N TRP A 60 5.29 -12.30 11.65
CA TRP A 60 4.25 -12.35 12.67
C TRP A 60 4.61 -11.51 13.90
N SER A 61 3.60 -10.86 14.49
CA SER A 61 3.73 -10.06 15.71
C SER A 61 4.76 -8.93 15.49
N MET A 62 5.84 -8.91 16.27
CA MET A 62 7.00 -8.05 16.04
C MET A 62 7.54 -8.16 14.60
N GLY A 63 7.59 -9.36 14.03
CA GLY A 63 7.96 -9.59 12.64
C GLY A 63 6.94 -9.09 11.63
N GLY A 64 5.66 -9.06 11.99
CA GLY A 64 4.62 -8.46 11.17
C GLY A 64 4.83 -6.95 11.06
N GLY A 65 5.13 -6.29 12.19
CA GLY A 65 5.50 -4.87 12.20
C GLY A 65 6.76 -4.57 11.38
N GLY A 66 7.75 -5.47 11.43
CA GLY A 66 8.95 -5.40 10.60
C GLY A 66 8.69 -5.58 9.10
N ALA A 67 7.90 -6.58 8.73
CA ALA A 67 7.51 -6.82 7.34
C ALA A 67 6.76 -5.63 6.74
N LEU A 68 5.82 -5.06 7.50
CA LEU A 68 5.09 -3.87 7.12
C LEU A 68 6.01 -2.65 6.99
N GLY A 69 6.88 -2.42 7.97
CA GLY A 69 7.87 -1.33 7.90
C GLY A 69 8.78 -1.44 6.67
N LEU A 70 9.29 -2.63 6.36
CA LEU A 70 10.11 -2.89 5.18
C LEU A 70 9.34 -2.64 3.87
N ALA A 71 8.06 -3.03 3.80
CA ALA A 71 7.20 -2.80 2.63
C ALA A 71 6.95 -1.31 2.37
N MET A 72 6.76 -0.54 3.43
CA MET A 72 6.52 0.91 3.38
C MET A 72 7.79 1.73 3.08
N ARG A 73 8.97 1.20 3.42
CA ARG A 73 10.25 1.93 3.33
C ARG A 73 11.07 1.54 2.10
N TYR A 74 10.98 0.28 1.66
CA TYR A 74 11.84 -0.25 0.60
C TYR A 74 11.04 -0.86 -0.57
N PRO A 75 10.14 -0.10 -1.23
CA PRO A 75 9.42 -0.56 -2.42
C PRO A 75 10.34 -0.84 -3.62
N ASN A 76 11.59 -0.33 -3.57
CA ASN A 76 12.68 -0.63 -4.49
C ASN A 76 13.30 -2.02 -4.27
N VAL A 77 13.03 -2.64 -3.12
CA VAL A 77 13.53 -3.98 -2.75
C VAL A 77 12.40 -5.00 -2.81
N PHE A 78 11.27 -4.71 -2.16
CA PHE A 78 10.18 -5.68 -2.00
C PHE A 78 9.08 -5.51 -3.06
N ALA A 79 8.65 -6.63 -3.61
CA ALA A 79 7.58 -6.71 -4.58
C ALA A 79 6.20 -6.75 -3.92
N ALA A 80 6.09 -7.41 -2.76
CA ALA A 80 4.89 -7.47 -1.93
C ALA A 80 5.24 -7.86 -0.49
N ALA A 81 4.30 -7.66 0.43
CA ALA A 81 4.45 -8.04 1.82
C ALA A 81 3.19 -8.64 2.45
N TYR A 82 3.37 -9.38 3.53
CA TYR A 82 2.29 -9.86 4.38
C TYR A 82 2.63 -9.68 5.85
N ALA A 83 1.77 -8.98 6.58
CA ALA A 83 1.96 -8.67 7.98
C ALA A 83 0.92 -9.41 8.83
N HIS A 84 1.36 -10.42 9.57
CA HIS A 84 0.49 -11.17 10.48
C HIS A 84 0.52 -10.56 11.88
N LYS A 85 -0.61 -10.03 12.35
CA LYS A 85 -0.80 -9.37 13.64
C LYS A 85 0.31 -8.34 13.93
N PRO A 86 0.55 -7.36 13.04
CA PRO A 86 1.66 -6.43 13.19
C PRO A 86 1.48 -5.49 14.37
N VAL A 87 2.60 -5.08 14.97
CA VAL A 87 2.64 -3.80 15.70
C VAL A 87 2.65 -2.68 14.67
N THR A 88 1.69 -1.77 14.76
CA THR A 88 1.53 -0.63 13.84
C THR A 88 1.73 0.70 14.54
N ARG A 89 1.48 0.75 15.86
CA ARG A 89 1.62 1.95 16.70
C ARG A 89 2.41 1.61 17.94
N TYR A 90 3.72 1.75 17.84
CA TYR A 90 4.68 1.30 18.85
C TYR A 90 4.50 2.06 20.17
N ALA A 91 4.24 3.37 20.11
CA ALA A 91 3.97 4.18 21.30
C ALA A 91 2.63 3.84 22.01
N ALA A 92 1.71 3.17 21.31
CA ALA A 92 0.44 2.70 21.84
C ALA A 92 0.45 1.18 22.13
N SER A 93 1.64 0.59 22.30
CA SER A 93 1.76 -0.81 22.67
C SER A 93 1.57 -1.00 24.20
N PRO A 94 1.12 -2.18 24.66
CA PRO A 94 1.05 -2.47 26.09
C PRO A 94 2.38 -2.27 26.82
N ALA A 95 2.30 -1.99 28.13
CA ALA A 95 3.40 -1.51 28.95
C ALA A 95 4.70 -2.33 28.85
N GLU A 96 4.58 -3.67 28.78
CA GLU A 96 5.75 -4.56 28.66
C GLU A 96 6.50 -4.36 27.34
N LEU A 97 5.77 -4.32 26.21
CA LEU A 97 6.35 -4.11 24.89
C LEU A 97 6.91 -2.69 24.77
N PHE A 98 6.14 -1.70 25.23
CA PHE A 98 6.54 -0.30 25.22
C PHE A 98 7.81 -0.07 26.04
N GLY A 99 7.91 -0.67 27.24
CA GLY A 99 9.10 -0.61 28.07
C GLY A 99 10.33 -1.22 27.39
N ASP A 100 10.19 -2.36 26.70
CA ASP A 100 11.27 -2.97 25.94
C ASP A 100 11.77 -2.05 24.79
N MET A 101 10.88 -1.35 24.10
CA MET A 101 11.24 -0.37 23.07
C MET A 101 11.98 0.84 23.66
N GLN A 102 11.54 1.35 24.81
CA GLN A 102 12.18 2.51 25.46
C GLN A 102 13.64 2.25 25.83
N LEU A 103 14.02 1.00 26.16
CA LEU A 103 15.42 0.64 26.40
C LEU A 103 16.33 0.84 25.18
N LYS A 104 15.76 0.93 23.96
CA LYS A 104 16.50 0.99 22.69
C LYS A 104 16.36 2.34 22.00
N TRP A 105 15.21 2.97 22.17
CA TRP A 105 14.79 4.18 21.47
C TRP A 105 14.70 5.41 22.38
N GLY A 106 14.87 5.21 23.69
CA GLY A 106 14.53 6.22 24.69
C GLY A 106 13.01 6.45 24.79
N PRO A 107 12.56 7.18 25.81
CA PRO A 107 11.16 7.53 25.95
C PRO A 107 10.71 8.52 24.86
N PRO A 108 9.43 8.50 24.42
CA PRO A 108 8.93 9.37 23.34
C PRO A 108 9.24 10.86 23.50
N ARG A 109 9.26 11.35 24.75
CA ARG A 109 9.57 12.76 25.07
C ARG A 109 10.96 13.23 24.60
N LEU A 110 11.90 12.32 24.34
CA LEU A 110 13.22 12.67 23.82
C LEU A 110 13.22 12.88 22.30
N ALA A 111 12.20 12.37 21.60
CA ALA A 111 12.06 12.46 20.15
C ALA A 111 13.36 12.14 19.39
N LEU A 112 14.07 11.07 19.80
CA LEU A 112 15.38 10.76 19.24
C LEU A 112 15.27 10.52 17.72
N PRO A 113 16.06 11.25 16.91
CA PRO A 113 15.95 11.20 15.47
C PRO A 113 16.41 9.85 14.92
N ILE A 114 15.82 9.41 13.82
CA ILE A 114 16.33 8.28 13.06
C ILE A 114 17.56 8.67 12.24
N ALA A 115 18.47 7.72 12.10
CA ALA A 115 19.54 7.72 11.10
C ALA A 115 19.35 6.49 10.20
N LEU A 116 19.15 6.75 8.91
CA LEU A 116 18.86 5.73 7.91
C LEU A 116 20.07 5.53 7.01
N ASP A 117 20.47 4.28 6.84
CA ASP A 117 21.46 3.84 5.86
C ASP A 117 21.06 2.46 5.35
N ALA A 118 21.51 2.10 4.15
CA ALA A 118 21.42 0.76 3.61
C ALA A 118 22.46 0.54 2.52
N PRO A 119 22.92 -0.71 2.30
CA PRO A 119 23.88 -1.02 1.24
C PRO A 119 23.46 -0.48 -0.12
N MET A 120 24.42 0.02 -0.90
CA MET A 120 24.23 0.55 -2.26
C MET A 120 23.18 1.68 -2.38
N GLY A 121 22.96 2.44 -1.33
CA GLY A 121 21.99 3.52 -1.37
C GLY A 121 20.53 3.04 -1.45
N LEU A 122 20.24 1.80 -1.01
CA LEU A 122 18.87 1.30 -0.98
C LEU A 122 17.93 2.14 -0.09
N ALA A 123 18.49 2.91 0.84
CA ALA A 123 17.79 3.84 1.71
C ALA A 123 17.87 5.30 1.24
N ASP A 124 18.55 5.62 0.13
CA ASP A 124 18.71 7.00 -0.35
C ASP A 124 17.38 7.75 -0.51
N PRO A 125 16.30 7.12 -1.05
CA PRO A 125 15.00 7.79 -1.14
C PRO A 125 14.42 8.20 0.22
N LEU A 126 14.84 7.55 1.30
CA LEU A 126 14.37 7.84 2.66
C LEU A 126 15.18 8.92 3.36
N GLY A 127 16.25 9.44 2.74
CA GLY A 127 17.11 10.46 3.34
C GLY A 127 16.36 11.74 3.71
N VAL A 128 15.28 12.07 3.01
CA VAL A 128 14.40 13.21 3.32
C VAL A 128 13.71 13.09 4.68
N HIS A 129 13.63 11.89 5.24
CA HIS A 129 13.03 11.60 6.55
C HIS A 129 14.04 11.55 7.68
N ALA A 130 15.33 11.71 7.39
CA ALA A 130 16.37 11.79 8.42
C ALA A 130 16.03 12.91 9.42
N GLY A 131 16.14 12.63 10.71
CA GLY A 131 15.72 13.57 11.75
C GLY A 131 14.30 13.36 12.29
N THR A 132 13.46 12.56 11.62
CA THR A 132 12.15 12.16 12.18
C THR A 132 12.35 11.39 13.48
N SER A 133 11.52 11.66 14.50
CA SER A 133 11.52 10.88 15.74
C SER A 133 11.33 9.39 15.43
N VAL A 134 12.10 8.51 16.07
CA VAL A 134 11.93 7.05 15.93
C VAL A 134 10.50 6.58 16.23
N TRP A 135 9.80 7.23 17.15
CA TRP A 135 8.43 6.86 17.51
C TRP A 135 7.44 7.22 16.42
N ASP A 136 7.64 8.37 15.76
CA ASP A 136 6.82 8.79 14.62
C ASP A 136 7.16 7.97 13.37
N TRP A 137 8.45 7.65 13.17
CA TRP A 137 8.93 6.80 12.09
C TRP A 137 8.38 5.37 12.16
N GLN A 138 8.17 4.88 13.38
CA GLN A 138 7.65 3.53 13.63
C GLN A 138 6.12 3.50 13.75
N ASP A 139 5.44 4.64 13.85
CA ASP A 139 3.97 4.67 13.75
C ASP A 139 3.57 4.48 12.28
N HIS A 140 3.32 3.23 11.88
CA HIS A 140 2.97 2.85 10.52
C HIS A 140 1.65 3.48 10.06
N ALA A 141 0.73 3.76 10.98
CA ALA A 141 -0.51 4.47 10.65
C ALA A 141 -0.20 5.93 10.27
N LEU A 142 0.62 6.62 11.07
CA LEU A 142 1.08 7.97 10.75
C LEU A 142 1.88 7.99 9.44
N GLN A 143 2.86 7.09 9.28
CA GLN A 143 3.72 7.04 8.11
C GLN A 143 2.93 6.78 6.82
N ALA A 144 1.84 6.02 6.86
CA ALA A 144 0.98 5.82 5.69
C ALA A 144 0.42 7.14 5.16
N LEU A 145 0.00 8.03 6.08
CA LEU A 145 -0.59 9.33 5.80
C LEU A 145 0.48 10.37 5.40
N VAL A 146 1.54 10.53 6.20
CA VAL A 146 2.53 11.61 5.95
C VAL A 146 3.41 11.34 4.73
N ARG A 147 3.52 10.09 4.29
CA ARG A 147 4.27 9.69 3.09
C ARG A 147 3.34 9.28 1.95
N GLN A 148 2.10 9.80 1.91
CA GLN A 148 1.07 9.39 0.94
C GLN A 148 1.54 9.42 -0.52
N SER A 149 2.39 10.38 -0.87
CA SER A 149 2.99 10.57 -2.20
C SER A 149 4.06 9.54 -2.57
N GLU A 150 4.67 8.88 -1.59
CA GLU A 150 5.75 7.92 -1.84
C GLU A 150 5.21 6.54 -2.22
N PRO A 151 5.93 5.77 -3.06
CA PRO A 151 5.55 4.39 -3.34
C PRO A 151 5.70 3.51 -2.11
N MET A 152 4.87 2.46 -2.02
CA MET A 152 5.00 1.36 -1.05
C MET A 152 4.81 0.05 -1.80
N ALA A 153 5.45 -1.03 -1.33
CA ALA A 153 5.12 -2.37 -1.83
C ALA A 153 3.68 -2.70 -1.42
N PRO A 154 2.88 -3.35 -2.28
CA PRO A 154 1.55 -3.78 -1.91
C PRO A 154 1.62 -4.78 -0.76
N PHE A 155 0.66 -4.72 0.16
CA PHE A 155 0.70 -5.55 1.36
C PHE A 155 -0.66 -6.05 1.81
N GLY A 156 -0.66 -7.22 2.45
CA GLY A 156 -1.80 -7.77 3.17
C GLY A 156 -1.58 -7.71 4.67
N VAL A 157 -2.65 -7.51 5.43
CA VAL A 157 -2.60 -7.52 6.90
C VAL A 157 -3.66 -8.45 7.46
N LEU A 158 -3.28 -9.28 8.44
CA LEU A 158 -4.24 -10.07 9.20
C LEU A 158 -4.14 -9.70 10.67
N THR A 159 -5.27 -9.43 11.32
CA THR A 159 -5.34 -9.17 12.76
C THR A 159 -6.46 -9.98 13.40
N ALA A 160 -6.42 -10.11 14.73
CA ALA A 160 -7.51 -10.69 15.50
C ALA A 160 -8.11 -9.61 16.41
N ILE A 161 -9.43 -9.52 16.44
CA ILE A 161 -10.18 -8.55 17.25
C ILE A 161 -10.01 -8.86 18.75
N ASP A 162 -9.93 -10.14 19.09
CA ASP A 162 -9.72 -10.65 20.45
C ASP A 162 -8.24 -10.82 20.82
N ASP A 163 -7.30 -10.22 20.08
CA ASP A 163 -5.86 -10.30 20.38
C ASP A 163 -5.55 -9.61 21.73
N PRO A 164 -5.14 -10.36 22.77
CA PRO A 164 -4.89 -9.79 24.09
C PRO A 164 -3.51 -9.12 24.21
N VAL A 165 -2.62 -9.31 23.23
CA VAL A 165 -1.26 -8.77 23.23
C VAL A 165 -1.19 -7.50 22.40
N LEU A 166 -1.89 -7.46 21.26
CA LEU A 166 -1.95 -6.30 20.37
C LEU A 166 -3.41 -5.89 20.19
N PRO A 167 -3.97 -5.06 21.09
CA PRO A 167 -5.38 -4.70 21.05
C PRO A 167 -5.78 -4.10 19.69
N TRP A 168 -6.77 -4.71 19.05
CA TRP A 168 -7.26 -4.29 17.73
C TRP A 168 -7.63 -2.81 17.68
N SER A 169 -8.23 -2.29 18.77
CA SER A 169 -8.65 -0.89 18.90
C SER A 169 -7.49 0.12 18.89
N GLU A 170 -6.28 -0.30 19.26
CA GLU A 170 -5.09 0.54 19.41
C GLU A 170 -4.10 0.36 18.25
N GLN A 171 -4.06 -0.84 17.66
CA GLN A 171 -3.12 -1.21 16.60
C GLN A 171 -3.81 -1.27 15.22
N ALA A 172 -4.67 -2.26 15.01
CA ALA A 172 -5.23 -2.60 13.71
C ALA A 172 -6.19 -1.53 13.17
N ARG A 173 -7.22 -1.17 13.96
CA ARG A 173 -8.26 -0.21 13.54
C ARG A 173 -7.69 1.13 13.05
N PRO A 174 -6.85 1.85 13.83
CA PRO A 174 -6.31 3.12 13.34
C PRO A 174 -5.38 2.94 12.14
N ALA A 175 -4.63 1.83 12.05
CA ALA A 175 -3.79 1.56 10.90
C ALA A 175 -4.62 1.30 9.63
N TYR A 176 -5.71 0.55 9.72
CA TYR A 176 -6.58 0.26 8.57
C TYR A 176 -7.24 1.53 8.05
N GLN A 177 -7.73 2.40 8.94
CA GLN A 177 -8.25 3.71 8.58
C GLN A 177 -7.19 4.57 7.88
N ALA A 178 -5.95 4.54 8.37
CA ALA A 178 -4.85 5.28 7.76
C ALA A 178 -4.44 4.72 6.39
N PHE A 179 -4.43 3.39 6.21
CA PHE A 179 -4.10 2.77 4.93
C PHE A 179 -5.18 3.03 3.86
N ASP A 180 -6.45 3.03 4.27
CA ASP A 180 -7.57 3.41 3.42
C ASP A 180 -7.49 4.88 3.01
N ALA A 181 -7.32 5.79 3.98
CA ALA A 181 -7.18 7.22 3.73
C ALA A 181 -5.93 7.58 2.91
N ALA A 182 -4.85 6.80 3.05
CA ALA A 182 -3.65 6.93 2.25
C ALA A 182 -3.76 6.27 0.86
N GLN A 183 -4.91 5.66 0.52
CA GLN A 183 -5.25 5.13 -0.81
C GLN A 183 -4.16 4.19 -1.36
N ARG A 184 -3.68 3.26 -0.53
CA ARG A 184 -2.58 2.33 -0.88
C ARG A 184 -3.07 1.12 -1.65
N ALA A 185 -2.15 0.39 -2.28
CA ALA A 185 -2.42 -0.97 -2.75
C ALA A 185 -2.30 -1.92 -1.56
N TRP A 186 -3.39 -2.16 -0.85
CA TRP A 186 -3.37 -2.97 0.38
C TRP A 186 -4.67 -3.75 0.55
N GLY A 187 -4.64 -4.76 1.42
CA GLY A 187 -5.82 -5.46 1.89
C GLY A 187 -5.67 -5.89 3.33
N ALA A 188 -6.78 -6.29 3.94
CA ALA A 188 -6.72 -6.87 5.28
C ALA A 188 -7.87 -7.81 5.62
N VAL A 189 -7.65 -8.61 6.66
CA VAL A 189 -8.68 -9.37 7.37
C VAL A 189 -8.56 -9.11 8.88
N SER A 190 -9.69 -8.91 9.55
CA SER A 190 -9.82 -8.94 11.01
C SER A 190 -10.67 -10.14 11.41
N ARG A 191 -10.14 -11.05 12.23
CA ARG A 191 -10.90 -12.21 12.72
C ARG A 191 -11.50 -11.90 14.07
N ALA A 192 -12.79 -12.21 14.26
CA ALA A 192 -13.44 -12.09 15.56
C ALA A 192 -12.73 -12.90 16.66
N THR A 193 -12.23 -14.08 16.30
CA THR A 193 -11.43 -14.93 17.19
C THR A 193 -10.13 -15.37 16.52
N GLY A 194 -9.03 -15.31 17.29
CA GLY A 194 -7.72 -15.71 16.82
C GLY A 194 -6.60 -15.48 17.84
N GLY A 195 -6.86 -14.70 18.90
CA GLY A 195 -5.89 -14.34 19.93
C GLY A 195 -4.59 -13.81 19.35
N HIS A 196 -3.49 -13.88 20.11
CA HIS A 196 -2.17 -13.53 19.58
C HIS A 196 -1.43 -14.70 18.95
N ALA A 197 -1.69 -15.93 19.39
CA ALA A 197 -0.93 -17.11 19.02
C ALA A 197 -0.81 -17.31 17.51
N TRP A 198 0.34 -17.83 17.07
CA TRP A 198 0.56 -18.25 15.69
C TRP A 198 -0.19 -19.55 15.42
N SER A 199 -1.06 -19.56 14.39
CA SER A 199 -1.68 -20.78 13.88
C SER A 199 -1.31 -20.98 12.41
N PRO A 200 -0.33 -21.85 12.09
CA PRO A 200 0.10 -22.06 10.71
C PRO A 200 -0.98 -22.72 9.84
N TYR A 201 -2.02 -23.31 10.46
CA TYR A 201 -3.08 -24.04 9.76
C TYR A 201 -4.36 -23.24 9.56
N ASN A 202 -4.62 -22.20 10.36
CA ASN A 202 -5.89 -21.47 10.29
C ASN A 202 -5.79 -20.16 9.50
N ASP A 203 -4.60 -19.58 9.36
CA ASP A 203 -4.48 -18.15 9.03
C ASP A 203 -4.25 -17.85 7.52
N SER A 204 -4.11 -18.88 6.68
CA SER A 204 -4.20 -18.92 5.19
C SER A 204 -3.76 -17.68 4.38
N PHE A 205 -2.81 -16.89 4.88
CA PHE A 205 -2.45 -15.57 4.31
C PHE A 205 -3.66 -14.69 3.98
N SER A 206 -4.76 -14.83 4.73
CA SER A 206 -5.98 -14.06 4.48
C SER A 206 -5.72 -12.58 4.72
N GLY A 207 -6.29 -11.72 3.87
CA GLY A 207 -6.04 -10.28 3.92
C GLY A 207 -5.01 -9.77 2.90
N LEU A 208 -4.38 -10.63 2.10
CA LEU A 208 -3.82 -10.17 0.82
C LEU A 208 -4.98 -9.78 -0.12
N PRO A 209 -4.86 -8.66 -0.86
CA PRO A 209 -5.78 -8.39 -1.95
C PRO A 209 -5.86 -9.57 -2.94
N PRO A 210 -7.01 -9.83 -3.57
CA PRO A 210 -7.20 -11.01 -4.42
C PRO A 210 -6.17 -11.19 -5.54
N THR A 211 -5.72 -10.09 -6.17
CA THR A 211 -4.68 -10.12 -7.23
C THR A 211 -3.30 -10.45 -6.71
N LEU A 212 -3.05 -10.27 -5.41
CA LEU A 212 -1.84 -10.74 -4.73
C LEU A 212 -1.97 -12.23 -4.35
N ARG A 213 -2.59 -13.01 -5.23
CA ARG A 213 -3.09 -14.35 -4.92
C ARG A 213 -1.97 -15.32 -4.53
N PHE A 214 -2.25 -16.05 -3.47
CA PHE A 214 -1.64 -17.32 -3.11
C PHE A 214 -2.15 -18.43 -4.04
N ASP A 215 -1.30 -19.36 -4.48
CA ASP A 215 -1.77 -20.55 -5.18
C ASP A 215 -2.57 -21.46 -4.21
N PRO A 216 -3.90 -21.61 -4.36
CA PRO A 216 -4.68 -22.53 -3.53
C PRO A 216 -4.29 -24.01 -3.76
N ALA A 217 -3.58 -24.31 -4.85
CA ALA A 217 -3.00 -25.61 -5.13
C ALA A 217 -1.62 -25.80 -4.50
N CYS A 218 -1.07 -24.79 -3.79
CA CYS A 218 0.07 -24.97 -2.89
C CYS A 218 -0.28 -26.18 -2.01
N PRO A 219 0.43 -27.31 -2.17
CA PRO A 219 0.02 -28.53 -1.52
C PRO A 219 -0.04 -28.27 -0.03
N THR A 220 -1.24 -28.27 0.55
CA THR A 220 -1.38 -28.62 1.96
C THR A 220 -1.04 -30.10 2.04
N GLN A 221 0.22 -30.47 1.77
CA GLN A 221 0.69 -31.79 2.10
C GLN A 221 0.43 -31.94 3.59
N PRO A 222 -0.21 -33.05 4.04
CA PRO A 222 -0.39 -33.29 5.45
C PRO A 222 0.95 -33.13 6.19
N GLY A 223 1.07 -32.11 7.04
CA GLY A 223 2.28 -31.80 7.79
C GLY A 223 3.25 -30.78 7.17
N ILE A 224 2.99 -30.25 5.97
CA ILE A 224 3.72 -29.09 5.43
C ILE A 224 2.82 -27.86 5.55
N PRO A 225 3.18 -26.87 6.40
CA PRO A 225 2.41 -25.64 6.51
C PRO A 225 2.44 -24.88 5.18
N PRO A 226 1.35 -24.17 4.81
CA PRO A 226 1.33 -23.34 3.60
C PRO A 226 2.54 -22.39 3.60
N HIS A 227 3.32 -22.42 2.52
CA HIS A 227 4.51 -21.58 2.39
C HIS A 227 4.09 -20.17 1.95
N PRO A 228 4.49 -19.10 2.67
CA PRO A 228 4.24 -17.75 2.21
C PRO A 228 4.82 -17.57 0.82
N PHE A 229 4.00 -17.07 -0.10
CA PHE A 229 4.43 -16.67 -1.44
C PHE A 229 4.96 -17.80 -2.35
N PHE A 230 4.57 -19.06 -2.10
CA PHE A 230 4.83 -20.13 -3.06
C PHE A 230 4.19 -19.81 -4.41
N ASP A 231 4.97 -19.96 -5.48
CA ASP A 231 4.63 -19.54 -6.86
C ASP A 231 4.11 -18.11 -7.00
N PHE A 232 4.41 -17.24 -6.03
CA PHE A 232 4.03 -15.84 -6.12
C PHE A 232 4.84 -15.14 -7.20
N GLN A 233 4.15 -14.49 -8.11
CA GLN A 233 4.71 -13.91 -9.33
C GLN A 233 4.68 -12.37 -9.34
N VAL A 234 4.30 -11.74 -8.23
CA VAL A 234 4.24 -10.28 -8.12
C VAL A 234 5.62 -9.67 -8.36
N VAL A 235 5.72 -8.76 -9.32
CA VAL A 235 6.95 -8.02 -9.61
C VAL A 235 6.94 -6.63 -9.00
N LYS A 236 8.11 -6.14 -8.58
CA LYS A 236 8.20 -4.80 -7.97
C LYS A 236 8.12 -3.64 -8.98
N SER A 237 8.42 -3.89 -10.24
CA SER A 237 8.45 -2.88 -11.32
C SER A 237 7.15 -2.84 -12.13
N GLU A 238 6.00 -2.93 -11.46
CA GLU A 238 4.68 -2.80 -12.09
C GLU A 238 3.84 -1.79 -11.28
N THR A 239 3.08 -0.96 -12.00
CA THR A 239 2.10 -0.05 -11.39
C THR A 239 0.90 -0.84 -10.86
N LEU A 240 0.25 -0.33 -9.83
CA LEU A 240 -0.87 -0.99 -9.15
C LEU A 240 -1.96 0.02 -8.82
N PRO A 241 -3.23 -0.41 -8.71
CA PRO A 241 -4.27 0.43 -8.13
C PRO A 241 -4.15 0.44 -6.61
N GLY A 242 -4.13 1.64 -6.04
CA GLY A 242 -4.56 1.86 -4.67
C GLY A 242 -6.08 1.90 -4.62
N LEU A 243 -6.66 1.14 -3.69
CA LEU A 243 -8.10 0.95 -3.55
C LEU A 243 -8.54 1.45 -2.17
N SER A 244 -9.54 2.32 -2.12
CA SER A 244 -10.04 2.92 -0.88
C SER A 244 -11.54 3.22 -0.93
N SER A 245 -12.14 3.54 0.21
CA SER A 245 -13.56 3.93 0.31
C SER A 245 -14.52 2.89 -0.29
N SER A 246 -14.20 1.60 -0.19
CA SER A 246 -15.07 0.56 -0.78
C SER A 246 -16.44 0.59 -0.12
N SER A 247 -17.50 0.48 -0.92
CA SER A 247 -18.88 0.43 -0.44
C SER A 247 -19.15 -0.67 0.61
N SER A 248 -18.30 -1.71 0.64
CA SER A 248 -18.36 -2.80 1.62
C SER A 248 -17.59 -2.53 2.93
N HIS A 249 -16.64 -1.59 2.94
CA HIS A 249 -15.80 -1.30 4.12
C HIS A 249 -16.60 -0.71 5.28
N LEU A 250 -17.73 -0.08 5.01
CA LEU A 250 -18.46 0.73 6.01
C LEU A 250 -19.28 -0.09 7.01
N LEU A 251 -19.38 -1.42 6.85
CA LEU A 251 -20.29 -2.23 7.65
C LEU A 251 -19.60 -3.14 8.68
N ASN A 252 -18.47 -3.79 8.35
CA ASN A 252 -17.68 -4.59 9.28
C ASN A 252 -16.23 -4.65 8.76
N MET A 253 -15.23 -4.19 9.52
CA MET A 253 -13.79 -4.22 9.14
C MET A 253 -13.19 -5.65 9.14
N ASP A 254 -14.02 -6.66 8.91
CA ASP A 254 -13.66 -8.07 8.90
C ASP A 254 -12.82 -8.41 7.68
N GLU A 255 -13.14 -7.81 6.52
CA GLU A 255 -12.32 -7.87 5.32
C GLU A 255 -12.26 -6.52 4.62
N VAL A 256 -11.07 -6.12 4.19
CA VAL A 256 -10.80 -4.81 3.57
C VAL A 256 -10.07 -5.06 2.26
N ASN A 257 -10.62 -4.54 1.16
CA ASN A 257 -10.08 -4.70 -0.20
C ASN A 257 -9.89 -6.17 -0.61
N SER A 258 -10.75 -7.06 -0.11
CA SER A 258 -10.78 -8.49 -0.44
C SER A 258 -11.72 -8.84 -1.60
N GLU A 259 -12.50 -7.87 -2.08
CA GLU A 259 -13.61 -8.13 -3.00
C GLU A 259 -13.37 -7.62 -4.42
N ILE A 260 -12.29 -6.87 -4.65
CA ILE A 260 -11.90 -6.35 -5.96
C ILE A 260 -10.59 -6.98 -6.35
N GLU A 261 -10.53 -7.53 -7.56
CA GLU A 261 -9.28 -7.91 -8.19
C GLU A 261 -8.98 -6.98 -9.37
N TRP A 262 -7.70 -6.70 -9.56
CA TRP A 262 -7.16 -6.01 -10.72
C TRP A 262 -6.37 -6.96 -11.63
N SER A 263 -6.19 -6.59 -12.89
CA SER A 263 -5.32 -7.30 -13.82
C SER A 263 -3.84 -6.93 -13.57
N ALA A 264 -2.96 -7.91 -13.71
CA ALA A 264 -1.52 -7.77 -13.46
C ALA A 264 -0.74 -8.64 -14.46
N SER A 265 0.55 -8.38 -14.71
CA SER A 265 1.35 -9.25 -15.61
C SER A 265 1.42 -10.70 -15.13
N TRP A 266 1.30 -10.93 -13.83
CA TRP A 266 1.23 -12.27 -13.24
C TRP A 266 -0.19 -12.82 -13.07
N TYR A 267 -1.21 -11.98 -13.25
CA TYR A 267 -2.61 -12.37 -13.14
C TYR A 267 -3.45 -11.75 -14.26
N PRO A 268 -3.22 -12.18 -15.52
CA PRO A 268 -3.70 -11.48 -16.70
C PRO A 268 -5.09 -11.97 -17.12
N TRP A 269 -6.13 -11.59 -16.37
CA TRP A 269 -7.50 -12.01 -16.66
C TRP A 269 -8.23 -11.11 -17.68
N ASP A 270 -7.69 -9.93 -17.98
CA ASP A 270 -8.19 -9.02 -19.00
C ASP A 270 -7.17 -8.84 -20.14
N PRO A 271 -7.12 -9.74 -21.13
CA PRO A 271 -6.26 -9.54 -22.30
C PRO A 271 -6.80 -8.38 -23.16
N ASP A 272 -6.01 -7.33 -23.35
CA ASP A 272 -6.40 -6.14 -24.12
C ASP A 272 -5.60 -6.04 -25.42
N PRO A 273 -6.09 -6.49 -26.58
CA PRO A 273 -5.35 -6.38 -27.84
C PRO A 273 -5.03 -4.91 -28.17
N PRO A 274 -3.76 -4.56 -28.54
CA PRO A 274 -2.64 -5.44 -28.86
C PRO A 274 -1.74 -5.84 -27.68
N LEU A 275 -2.01 -5.37 -26.46
CA LEU A 275 -1.32 -5.76 -25.22
C LEU A 275 -1.78 -7.17 -24.81
N THR A 276 -1.03 -8.17 -25.26
CA THR A 276 -1.42 -9.58 -25.14
C THR A 276 -1.38 -10.15 -23.73
N ASP A 277 -0.89 -9.40 -22.74
CA ASP A 277 -0.63 -9.90 -21.39
C ASP A 277 -1.53 -9.30 -20.30
N GLY A 278 -2.49 -8.42 -20.62
CA GLY A 278 -3.43 -7.87 -19.63
C GLY A 278 -2.79 -7.12 -18.45
N ALA A 279 -1.51 -6.76 -18.56
CA ALA A 279 -0.80 -6.00 -17.56
C ALA A 279 -1.30 -4.53 -17.51
N PRO A 280 -1.20 -3.87 -16.34
CA PRO A 280 -1.42 -2.44 -16.23
C PRO A 280 -0.53 -1.66 -17.21
N VAL A 281 -1.07 -0.57 -17.75
CA VAL A 281 -0.29 0.35 -18.60
C VAL A 281 0.24 1.47 -17.71
N ASP A 282 1.54 1.70 -17.83
CA ASP A 282 2.23 2.82 -17.19
C ASP A 282 3.14 3.49 -18.21
N GLN A 283 2.58 4.46 -18.92
CA GLN A 283 3.25 5.26 -19.95
C GLN A 283 3.03 6.74 -19.66
N THR A 284 3.90 7.61 -20.16
CA THR A 284 3.81 9.08 -19.96
C THR A 284 2.42 9.65 -20.26
N GLU A 285 1.74 9.13 -21.28
CA GLU A 285 0.44 9.63 -21.76
C GLU A 285 -0.75 8.81 -21.26
N LEU A 286 -0.52 7.66 -20.62
CA LEU A 286 -1.59 6.76 -20.22
C LEU A 286 -1.19 5.91 -19.01
N TRP A 287 -2.00 6.01 -17.96
CA TRP A 287 -2.10 4.98 -16.94
C TRP A 287 -3.39 4.20 -17.12
N ARG A 288 -3.33 2.88 -17.01
CA ARG A 288 -4.53 2.02 -17.11
C ARG A 288 -4.43 0.79 -16.25
N VAL A 289 -5.56 0.40 -15.66
CA VAL A 289 -5.73 -0.89 -14.99
C VAL A 289 -7.15 -1.41 -15.19
N SER A 290 -7.30 -2.74 -15.20
CA SER A 290 -8.61 -3.40 -15.26
C SER A 290 -9.02 -3.89 -13.88
N LEU A 291 -10.28 -3.68 -13.49
CA LEU A 291 -10.85 -4.04 -12.20
C LEU A 291 -12.10 -4.89 -12.39
N ARG A 292 -12.31 -5.89 -11.52
CA ARG A 292 -13.60 -6.58 -11.39
C ARG A 292 -13.87 -6.99 -9.95
N ALA A 293 -15.14 -7.04 -9.57
CA ALA A 293 -15.51 -7.59 -8.27
C ALA A 293 -15.38 -9.11 -8.30
N MET A 294 -15.05 -9.73 -7.17
CA MET A 294 -14.86 -11.18 -7.02
C MET A 294 -16.18 -11.95 -6.93
N ASP A 295 -17.27 -11.27 -6.58
CA ASP A 295 -18.58 -11.88 -6.34
C ASP A 295 -19.64 -11.41 -7.35
N SER A 296 -20.90 -11.74 -7.06
CA SER A 296 -22.04 -11.43 -7.93
C SER A 296 -22.59 -10.01 -7.76
N ALA A 297 -22.02 -9.18 -6.88
CA ALA A 297 -22.49 -7.83 -6.63
C ALA A 297 -21.50 -6.77 -7.14
N PRO A 298 -21.98 -5.68 -7.76
CA PRO A 298 -21.11 -4.57 -8.12
C PRO A 298 -20.56 -3.88 -6.87
N ARG A 299 -19.42 -3.22 -7.01
CA ARG A 299 -18.80 -2.42 -5.94
C ARG A 299 -18.61 -0.99 -6.39
N VAL A 300 -18.54 -0.08 -5.42
CA VAL A 300 -18.12 1.31 -5.64
C VAL A 300 -16.85 1.52 -4.83
N ILE A 301 -15.81 2.04 -5.46
CA ILE A 301 -14.49 2.20 -4.85
C ILE A 301 -13.75 3.39 -5.44
N ASP A 302 -12.84 3.97 -4.68
CA ASP A 302 -11.92 4.97 -5.19
C ASP A 302 -10.66 4.28 -5.74
N VAL A 303 -10.11 4.81 -6.84
CA VAL A 303 -8.97 4.24 -7.55
C VAL A 303 -7.85 5.26 -7.67
N THR A 304 -6.65 4.90 -7.19
CA THR A 304 -5.47 5.77 -7.21
C THR A 304 -4.29 5.06 -7.89
N PRO A 305 -3.65 5.62 -8.93
CA PRO A 305 -2.42 5.06 -9.48
C PRO A 305 -1.29 4.99 -8.44
N ARG A 306 -0.69 3.81 -8.26
CA ARG A 306 0.41 3.57 -7.32
C ARG A 306 1.59 2.88 -8.00
N ARG A 307 2.79 3.10 -7.46
CA ARG A 307 4.06 2.62 -8.04
C ARG A 307 4.18 2.96 -9.53
N ILE A 308 3.78 4.16 -9.92
CA ILE A 308 3.98 4.67 -11.28
C ILE A 308 5.48 4.76 -11.57
N GLN A 309 5.93 4.35 -12.75
CA GLN A 309 7.31 4.42 -13.21
C GLN A 309 7.49 5.45 -14.34
N SER A 310 6.53 5.53 -15.25
CA SER A 310 6.56 6.38 -16.44
C SER A 310 5.43 7.41 -16.46
N PHE A 311 4.23 7.04 -16.02
CA PHE A 311 3.14 8.00 -15.87
C PHE A 311 3.49 9.00 -14.76
N GLU A 312 3.28 10.29 -15.01
CA GLU A 312 3.62 11.34 -14.06
C GLU A 312 2.36 12.05 -13.56
N VAL A 313 2.19 12.06 -12.23
CA VAL A 313 1.19 12.88 -11.55
C VAL A 313 1.86 14.17 -11.10
N LEU A 314 1.42 15.31 -11.63
CA LEU A 314 1.95 16.62 -11.29
C LEU A 314 1.01 17.35 -10.33
N PRO A 315 1.51 17.96 -9.23
CA PRO A 315 0.68 18.68 -8.27
C PRO A 315 -0.25 19.71 -8.94
N GLY A 316 -1.55 19.66 -8.60
CA GLY A 316 -2.55 20.59 -9.10
C GLY A 316 -2.89 20.47 -10.60
N ARG A 317 -2.28 19.52 -11.33
CA ARG A 317 -2.60 19.30 -12.75
C ARG A 317 -3.91 18.53 -12.89
N TRP A 318 -4.65 18.85 -13.95
CA TRP A 318 -5.86 18.12 -14.34
C TRP A 318 -5.54 16.90 -15.21
N TYR A 319 -6.30 15.84 -15.00
CA TYR A 319 -6.23 14.59 -15.74
C TYR A 319 -7.62 14.22 -16.22
N ALA A 320 -7.70 13.74 -17.45
CA ALA A 320 -8.91 13.13 -17.97
C ALA A 320 -8.92 11.65 -17.58
N TRP A 321 -10.09 11.13 -17.25
CA TRP A 321 -10.28 9.71 -17.02
C TRP A 321 -11.51 9.21 -17.76
N ASP A 322 -11.45 7.94 -18.17
CA ASP A 322 -12.57 7.22 -18.74
C ASP A 322 -12.62 5.80 -18.18
N LEU A 323 -13.83 5.26 -18.16
CA LEU A 323 -14.15 3.91 -17.75
C LEU A 323 -14.73 3.17 -18.95
N GLN A 324 -14.13 2.04 -19.29
CA GLN A 324 -14.57 1.20 -20.40
C GLN A 324 -15.00 -0.17 -19.89
N ALA A 325 -16.21 -0.61 -20.23
CA ALA A 325 -16.62 -1.98 -19.93
C ALA A 325 -15.77 -2.98 -20.71
N ILE A 326 -15.19 -3.97 -20.03
CA ILE A 326 -14.21 -4.89 -20.64
C ILE A 326 -14.84 -5.71 -21.77
N ALA A 327 -16.02 -6.28 -21.53
CA ALA A 327 -16.63 -7.19 -22.51
C ALA A 327 -17.15 -6.51 -23.78
N SER A 328 -17.63 -5.26 -23.68
CA SER A 328 -18.25 -4.54 -24.79
C SER A 328 -17.34 -3.50 -25.43
N GLY A 329 -16.30 -3.05 -24.70
CA GLY A 329 -15.47 -1.91 -25.09
C GLY A 329 -16.23 -0.58 -25.06
N LEU A 330 -17.44 -0.53 -24.51
CA LEU A 330 -18.24 0.70 -24.47
C LEU A 330 -17.83 1.59 -23.28
N PRO A 331 -17.84 2.92 -23.45
CA PRO A 331 -17.65 3.84 -22.34
C PRO A 331 -18.81 3.71 -21.34
N VAL A 332 -18.48 3.59 -20.06
CA VAL A 332 -19.44 3.49 -18.95
C VAL A 332 -19.29 4.63 -17.94
N GLY A 333 -18.28 5.47 -18.10
CA GLY A 333 -18.06 6.68 -17.33
C GLY A 333 -16.88 7.47 -17.88
N GLU A 334 -16.88 8.78 -17.64
CA GLU A 334 -15.76 9.67 -17.98
C GLU A 334 -15.80 10.88 -17.06
N GLY A 335 -14.66 11.56 -16.96
CA GLY A 335 -14.59 12.80 -16.20
C GLY A 335 -13.19 13.39 -16.13
N MET A 336 -13.07 14.34 -15.21
CA MET A 336 -11.85 15.07 -14.93
C MET A 336 -11.53 14.99 -13.45
N VAL A 337 -10.26 14.89 -13.12
CA VAL A 337 -9.77 14.92 -11.73
C VAL A 337 -8.53 15.78 -11.64
N GLN A 338 -8.41 16.55 -10.57
CA GLN A 338 -7.22 17.34 -10.28
C GLN A 338 -6.33 16.61 -9.28
N ALA A 339 -5.03 16.52 -9.57
CA ALA A 339 -4.07 15.98 -8.62
C ALA A 339 -3.95 16.87 -7.38
N THR A 340 -3.78 16.27 -6.21
CA THR A 340 -3.55 17.00 -4.95
C THR A 340 -2.19 17.73 -4.96
N PRO A 341 -1.92 18.65 -4.02
CA PRO A 341 -0.60 19.25 -3.85
C PRO A 341 0.54 18.25 -3.65
N ASP A 342 0.23 17.06 -3.14
CA ASP A 342 1.20 15.97 -2.92
C ASP A 342 1.31 15.02 -4.12
N ALA A 343 0.86 15.42 -5.31
CA ALA A 343 0.88 14.61 -6.52
C ALA A 343 0.11 13.27 -6.39
N ILE A 344 -1.03 13.30 -5.69
CA ILE A 344 -1.96 12.16 -5.62
C ILE A 344 -3.12 12.37 -6.57
N LEU A 345 -3.49 11.32 -7.30
CA LEU A 345 -4.59 11.34 -8.26
C LEU A 345 -5.59 10.23 -7.94
N THR A 346 -6.83 10.57 -7.62
CA THR A 346 -7.84 9.59 -7.21
C THR A 346 -9.12 9.79 -7.99
N ILE A 347 -9.56 8.77 -8.72
CA ILE A 347 -10.90 8.74 -9.29
C ILE A 347 -11.83 8.21 -8.21
N GLU A 348 -12.76 9.05 -7.78
CA GLU A 348 -13.72 8.70 -6.73
C GLU A 348 -14.90 7.92 -7.31
N ASN A 349 -15.50 7.06 -6.48
CA ASN A 349 -16.76 6.38 -6.77
C ASN A 349 -16.80 5.57 -8.08
N VAL A 350 -15.68 4.93 -8.44
CA VAL A 350 -15.61 4.02 -9.61
C VAL A 350 -16.52 2.82 -9.35
N ARG A 351 -17.51 2.63 -10.24
CA ARG A 351 -18.40 1.48 -10.20
C ARG A 351 -17.74 0.28 -10.88
N VAL A 352 -17.37 -0.72 -10.09
CA VAL A 352 -16.76 -1.97 -10.56
C VAL A 352 -17.85 -3.04 -10.74
N PRO A 353 -18.04 -3.58 -11.96
CA PRO A 353 -19.04 -4.62 -12.21
C PRO A 353 -18.78 -5.94 -11.46
N ALA A 354 -19.85 -6.69 -11.23
CA ALA A 354 -19.79 -8.05 -10.68
C ALA A 354 -19.04 -9.02 -11.62
N HIS A 355 -18.33 -10.02 -11.07
CA HIS A 355 -17.61 -11.04 -11.85
C HIS A 355 -18.52 -11.74 -12.87
N ALA A 356 -19.73 -12.09 -12.42
CA ALA A 356 -20.71 -12.82 -13.22
C ALA A 356 -21.51 -11.93 -14.20
N SER A 357 -21.22 -10.63 -14.27
CA SER A 357 -21.92 -9.72 -15.16
C SER A 357 -21.44 -9.86 -16.61
N ALA A 358 -22.30 -9.46 -17.56
CA ALA A 358 -21.95 -9.43 -18.97
C ALA A 358 -20.78 -8.49 -19.29
N GLU A 359 -20.41 -7.58 -18.39
CA GLU A 359 -19.31 -6.63 -18.57
C GLU A 359 -17.96 -7.21 -18.13
N THR A 360 -17.94 -8.26 -17.31
CA THR A 360 -16.76 -8.98 -16.76
C THR A 360 -15.75 -8.13 -15.96
N GLY A 361 -15.88 -6.80 -15.99
CA GLY A 361 -15.06 -5.82 -15.28
C GLY A 361 -15.06 -4.46 -15.99
N VAL A 362 -14.24 -3.54 -15.50
CA VAL A 362 -14.07 -2.18 -16.05
C VAL A 362 -12.59 -1.87 -16.20
N ARG A 363 -12.21 -1.25 -17.33
CA ARG A 363 -10.90 -0.62 -17.52
C ARG A 363 -10.98 0.81 -17.06
N VAL A 364 -10.08 1.19 -16.16
CA VAL A 364 -9.88 2.56 -15.69
C VAL A 364 -8.71 3.14 -16.46
N GLN A 365 -8.93 4.21 -17.20
CA GLN A 365 -7.92 4.89 -18.01
C GLN A 365 -7.74 6.33 -17.53
N ILE A 366 -6.48 6.78 -17.46
CA ILE A 366 -6.12 8.13 -17.03
C ILE A 366 -5.06 8.67 -17.96
N ALA A 367 -5.28 9.88 -18.48
CA ALA A 367 -4.34 10.60 -19.31
C ALA A 367 -4.14 12.03 -18.80
N PRO A 368 -2.94 12.63 -18.96
CA PRO A 368 -2.75 14.04 -18.65
C PRO A 368 -3.70 14.89 -19.50
N TYR A 369 -4.45 15.78 -18.86
CA TYR A 369 -5.28 16.72 -19.62
C TYR A 369 -4.39 17.84 -20.16
N VAL A 370 -4.50 18.08 -21.46
CA VAL A 370 -3.93 19.24 -22.12
C VAL A 370 -5.09 20.18 -22.38
N LEU A 371 -5.12 21.31 -21.66
CA LEU A 371 -5.93 22.44 -22.09
C LEU A 371 -5.41 22.83 -23.46
N GLU A 372 -6.15 22.49 -24.51
CA GLU A 372 -5.90 23.13 -25.80
C GLU A 372 -6.02 24.63 -25.55
N ASP A 373 -4.94 25.35 -25.87
CA ASP A 373 -4.88 26.80 -25.75
C ASP A 373 -5.92 27.38 -26.70
N THR A 374 -7.15 27.50 -26.21
CA THR A 374 -8.27 28.14 -26.90
C THR A 374 -8.10 29.65 -26.82
N THR A 375 -6.91 30.14 -27.18
CA THR A 375 -6.77 31.51 -27.63
C THR A 375 -7.64 31.68 -28.88
N ALA A 376 -8.73 32.41 -28.69
CA ALA A 376 -9.61 32.99 -29.72
C ALA A 376 -10.66 32.07 -30.38
N ALA A 377 -11.55 31.46 -29.59
CA ALA A 377 -12.98 31.53 -29.89
C ALA A 377 -13.77 31.10 -28.65
N SER A 378 -14.63 32.00 -28.17
CA SER A 378 -15.73 31.73 -27.26
C SER A 378 -16.55 30.53 -27.77
N MET A 379 -16.25 29.33 -27.27
CA MET A 379 -17.10 28.16 -27.38
C MET A 379 -17.82 28.00 -26.04
N PRO A 380 -19.16 28.00 -26.01
CA PRO A 380 -19.89 27.67 -24.79
C PRO A 380 -19.63 26.20 -24.46
N ILE A 381 -19.01 25.94 -23.30
CA ILE A 381 -18.96 24.61 -22.71
C ILE A 381 -20.41 24.22 -22.42
N THR A 382 -20.97 23.33 -23.24
CA THR A 382 -22.31 22.80 -23.02
C THR A 382 -22.19 21.53 -22.18
N LEU A 383 -22.28 21.65 -20.87
CA LEU A 383 -22.51 20.50 -19.99
C LEU A 383 -23.94 20.02 -20.19
N ARG A 384 -24.12 18.82 -20.74
CA ARG A 384 -25.42 18.14 -20.75
C ARG A 384 -25.56 17.32 -19.47
N VAL A 385 -26.42 17.76 -18.57
CA VAL A 385 -26.90 16.96 -17.43
C VAL A 385 -28.18 16.23 -17.87
N THR A 386 -28.27 14.95 -17.50
CA THR A 386 -29.24 13.96 -18.01
C THR A 386 -30.67 14.13 -17.48
N ASP A 387 -30.99 15.23 -16.79
CA ASP A 387 -32.28 15.47 -16.13
C ASP A 387 -33.01 16.75 -16.60
N GLY A 388 -32.57 17.36 -17.71
CA GLY A 388 -33.35 18.36 -18.44
C GLY A 388 -33.40 19.75 -17.81
N THR A 389 -32.56 20.04 -16.80
CA THR A 389 -32.46 21.39 -16.21
C THR A 389 -31.19 22.08 -16.73
N THR A 390 -31.35 23.17 -17.50
CA THR A 390 -30.23 23.97 -18.02
C THR A 390 -29.86 25.06 -17.03
N PHE A 391 -28.61 25.09 -16.57
CA PHE A 391 -28.04 26.25 -15.87
C PHE A 391 -27.02 26.93 -16.78
N GLU A 392 -27.19 28.22 -17.06
CA GLU A 392 -26.13 29.06 -17.63
C GLU A 392 -25.19 29.51 -16.50
N LEU A 393 -23.92 29.09 -16.56
CA LEU A 393 -22.86 29.67 -15.76
C LEU A 393 -22.44 31.00 -16.39
N GLN A 394 -22.87 32.12 -15.80
CA GLN A 394 -22.27 33.41 -16.10
C GLN A 394 -20.85 33.46 -15.51
N HIS A 395 -19.87 33.66 -16.38
CA HIS A 395 -18.47 33.89 -16.03
C HIS A 395 -18.31 35.02 -15.01
N LEU A 396 -17.87 34.70 -13.79
CA LEU A 396 -17.23 35.66 -12.89
C LEU A 396 -15.71 35.54 -13.07
N PHE A 397 -15.16 36.35 -13.96
CA PHE A 397 -13.72 36.61 -13.97
C PHE A 397 -13.37 37.45 -12.74
N TYR A 398 -12.64 36.86 -11.79
CA TYR A 398 -11.79 37.66 -10.91
C TYR A 398 -10.48 37.94 -11.66
N SER A 399 -10.25 39.20 -11.99
CA SER A 399 -8.95 39.70 -12.45
C SER A 399 -8.13 40.23 -11.27
N ALA A 400 -6.84 39.89 -11.30
CA ALA A 400 -5.72 40.27 -10.42
C ALA A 400 -5.54 39.44 -9.14
#